data_AF-A0AAU7BKB6-F1
#
_entry.id   AF-A0AAU7BKB6-F1
#
_cell.length_a   1.000
_cell.length_b   1.000
_cell.length_c   1.000
_cell.angle_alpha   90.00
_cell.angle_beta   90.00
_cell.angle_gamma   90.00
#
_symmetry.space_group_name_H-M   'P 1'
#
loop_
_entity.id
_entity.type
_entity.pdbx_description
1 polymer ?
#
loop_
_entity_poly.entity_id
_entity_poly.type
_entity_poly.pdbx_seq_one_letter_code
_entity_poly.pdbx_strand_id
1 'polypeptide(L)'
;MGDQATFTLNIWPLRDTSQFVRLHITGKRNDGGDAPVVVTDATPVTSATGIMTVGSVTPAALGVFTVSYQIDILCYFSVDNKLSWIPFPHVPVTLVG
;
A
#
# COMPACT_ATOMS: atom_id res chain seq x y z
N MET A 1 18.32 9.39 9.67
CA MET A 1 17.08 8.96 10.33
C MET A 1 15.96 9.29 9.37
N GLY A 2 15.58 8.34 8.51
CA GLY A 2 14.61 8.56 7.45
C GLY A 2 13.23 8.70 8.07
N ASP A 3 12.64 9.87 7.90
CA ASP A 3 11.26 10.14 8.28
C ASP A 3 10.34 9.25 7.43
N GLN A 4 9.22 8.83 8.01
CA GLN A 4 8.27 7.83 7.50
C GLN A 4 8.08 7.79 5.96
N ALA A 5 7.98 6.59 5.37
CA ALA A 5 7.64 6.44 3.96
C ALA A 5 6.11 6.59 3.77
N THR A 6 5.69 7.65 3.09
CA THR A 6 4.27 7.93 2.80
C THR A 6 3.88 7.37 1.44
N PHE A 7 2.73 6.69 1.38
CA PHE A 7 2.15 6.19 0.13
C PHE A 7 0.99 7.07 -0.30
N THR A 8 1.11 7.58 -1.52
CA THR A 8 0.09 8.41 -2.16
C THR A 8 -0.46 7.70 -3.39
N LEU A 9 -1.77 7.79 -3.60
CA LEU A 9 -2.41 7.40 -4.85
C LEU A 9 -2.80 8.64 -5.65
N ASN A 10 -2.48 8.59 -6.94
CA ASN A 10 -2.98 9.54 -7.92
C ASN A 10 -4.47 9.31 -8.19
N ILE A 11 -5.07 10.09 -9.10
CA ILE A 11 -6.43 9.83 -9.57
C ILE A 11 -6.48 8.52 -10.37
N TRP A 12 -7.56 7.74 -10.21
CA TRP A 12 -7.82 6.53 -11.00
C TRP A 12 -9.23 6.54 -11.59
N PRO A 13 -9.48 5.81 -12.69
CA PRO A 13 -10.82 5.71 -13.27
C PRO A 13 -11.84 5.20 -12.25
N LEU A 14 -13.04 5.79 -12.27
CA LEU A 14 -14.14 5.45 -11.36
C LEU A 14 -13.87 5.76 -9.88
N ARG A 15 -12.87 6.57 -9.53
CA ARG A 15 -12.62 6.97 -8.14
C ARG A 15 -13.83 7.70 -7.55
N ASP A 16 -14.33 7.20 -6.42
CA ASP A 16 -15.48 7.77 -5.72
C ASP A 16 -15.29 7.70 -4.20
N THR A 17 -15.92 8.61 -3.46
CA THR A 17 -15.82 8.68 -1.98
C THR A 17 -16.52 7.53 -1.26
N SER A 18 -17.38 6.77 -1.96
CA SER A 18 -17.97 5.52 -1.47
C SER A 18 -16.99 4.34 -1.44
N GLN A 19 -15.78 4.52 -1.99
CA GLN A 19 -14.78 3.47 -2.11
C GLN A 19 -13.86 3.39 -0.90
N PHE A 20 -13.26 2.21 -0.73
CA PHE A 20 -12.22 1.97 0.27
C PHE A 20 -10.95 1.52 -0.41
N VAL A 21 -9.80 1.91 0.14
CA VAL A 21 -8.49 1.53 -0.33
C VAL A 21 -7.78 0.72 0.75
N ARG A 22 -7.09 -0.34 0.33
CA ARG A 22 -6.15 -1.10 1.15
C ARG A 22 -4.80 -1.14 0.46
N LEU A 23 -3.74 -1.09 1.24
CA LEU A 23 -2.37 -1.14 0.72
C LEU A 23 -1.52 -2.00 1.64
N HIS A 24 -0.98 -3.07 1.06
CA HIS A 24 -0.13 -4.02 1.75
C HIS A 24 1.22 -4.10 1.02
N ILE A 25 2.29 -4.28 1.77
CA ILE A 25 3.64 -4.49 1.23
C ILE A 25 3.97 -5.96 1.43
N THR A 26 4.36 -6.64 0.37
CA THR A 26 4.85 -8.02 0.43
C THR A 26 6.27 -8.09 -0.11
N GLY A 27 6.99 -9.17 0.18
CA GLY A 27 8.36 -9.35 -0.24
C GLY A 27 9.06 -10.39 0.62
N LYS A 28 10.34 -10.62 0.33
CA LYS A 28 11.15 -11.56 1.09
C LYS A 28 11.38 -11.06 2.51
N ARG A 29 10.90 -11.79 3.51
CA ARG A 29 11.09 -11.45 4.93
C ARG A 29 12.31 -12.14 5.53
N ASN A 30 12.93 -11.47 6.50
CA ASN A 30 14.08 -11.99 7.25
C ASN A 30 13.71 -13.14 8.19
N ASP A 31 12.46 -13.19 8.65
CA ASP A 31 11.91 -14.24 9.52
C ASP A 31 11.50 -15.51 8.76
N GLY A 32 11.61 -15.52 7.43
CA GLY A 32 11.16 -16.61 6.56
C GLY A 32 9.64 -16.72 6.42
N GLY A 33 8.88 -15.75 6.94
CA GLY A 33 7.44 -15.68 6.73
C GLY A 33 7.06 -15.02 5.40
N ASP A 34 5.78 -15.13 5.05
CA ASP A 34 5.17 -14.51 3.86
C ASP A 34 4.08 -13.48 4.23
N ALA A 35 4.01 -13.10 5.51
CA ALA A 35 2.99 -12.18 6.00
C ALA A 35 3.25 -10.74 5.48
N PRO A 36 2.30 -10.13 4.76
CA PRO A 36 2.49 -8.78 4.26
C PRO A 36 2.43 -7.75 5.39
N VAL A 37 3.16 -6.65 5.23
CA VAL A 37 3.07 -5.47 6.10
C VAL A 37 1.86 -4.64 5.64
N VAL A 38 0.84 -4.57 6.48
CA VAL A 38 -0.37 -3.78 6.22
C VAL A 38 -0.05 -2.30 6.47
N VAL A 39 -0.12 -1.48 5.43
CA VAL A 39 -0.02 -0.02 5.54
C VAL A 39 -1.40 0.57 5.86
N THR A 40 -2.42 0.07 5.18
CA THR A 40 -3.82 0.30 5.55
C THR A 40 -4.70 -0.85 5.08
N ASP A 41 -5.73 -1.15 5.86
CA ASP A 41 -6.67 -2.23 5.60
C ASP A 41 -7.98 -1.75 4.94
N ALA A 42 -8.43 -0.52 5.26
CA ALA A 42 -9.68 0.02 4.75
C ALA A 42 -9.79 1.55 4.91
N THR A 43 -8.88 2.30 4.28
CA THR A 43 -8.95 3.77 4.29
C THR A 43 -10.07 4.23 3.34
N PRO A 44 -11.06 5.02 3.79
CA PRO A 44 -12.08 5.58 2.92
C PRO A 44 -11.48 6.62 1.97
N VAL A 45 -11.94 6.63 0.71
CA VAL A 45 -11.51 7.65 -0.25
C VAL A 45 -12.08 9.01 0.14
N THR A 46 -11.21 9.96 0.48
CA THR A 46 -11.63 11.27 1.01
C THR A 46 -12.05 12.27 -0.06
N SER A 47 -11.62 12.06 -1.30
CA SER A 47 -11.93 12.94 -2.43
C SER A 47 -11.96 12.14 -3.73
N ALA A 48 -12.83 12.51 -4.67
CA ALA A 48 -12.84 11.96 -6.02
C ALA A 48 -11.73 12.53 -6.92
N THR A 49 -11.09 13.63 -6.50
CA THR A 49 -10.04 14.33 -7.26
C THR A 49 -8.80 14.58 -6.41
N GLY A 50 -7.66 14.82 -7.08
CA GLY A 50 -6.38 15.11 -6.43
C GLY A 50 -5.60 13.88 -5.96
N ILE A 51 -4.44 14.12 -5.35
CA ILE A 51 -3.58 13.07 -4.78
C ILE A 51 -4.08 12.77 -3.36
N MET A 52 -4.26 11.49 -3.05
CA MET A 52 -4.67 11.07 -1.72
C MET A 52 -3.56 10.28 -1.04
N THR A 53 -3.23 10.67 0.19
CA THR A 53 -2.41 9.86 1.09
C THR A 53 -3.22 8.68 1.58
N VAL A 54 -2.75 7.47 1.28
CA VAL A 54 -3.41 6.21 1.66
C VAL A 54 -2.98 5.76 3.05
N GLY A 55 -1.71 5.97 3.36
CA GLY A 55 -1.10 5.61 4.62
C GLY A 55 0.40 5.81 4.56
N SER A 56 1.07 5.37 5.63
CA SER A 56 2.49 5.63 5.83
C SER A 56 3.11 4.51 6.64
N VAL A 57 4.31 4.07 6.26
CA VAL A 57 5.04 2.99 6.92
C VAL A 57 6.32 3.53 7.53
N THR A 58 6.65 3.07 8.73
CA THR A 58 7.92 3.43 9.37
C THR A 58 9.05 2.53 8.85
N PRO A 59 10.31 3.00 8.84
CA PRO A 59 11.44 2.15 8.49
C PRO A 59 11.53 0.87 9.33
N ALA A 60 11.10 0.92 10.60
CA ALA A 60 11.06 -0.24 11.48
C ALA A 60 10.10 -1.32 10.97
N ALA A 61 8.95 -0.94 10.41
CA ALA A 61 8.00 -1.88 9.82
C ALA A 61 8.51 -2.47 8.49
N LEU A 62 9.35 -1.74 7.74
CA LEU A 62 10.05 -2.26 6.56
C LEU A 62 11.26 -3.13 6.91
N GLY A 63 11.83 -2.98 8.11
CA GLY A 63 12.99 -3.76 8.58
C GLY A 63 12.74 -5.27 8.71
N VAL A 64 11.48 -5.71 8.60
CA VAL A 64 11.14 -7.14 8.51
C VAL A 64 11.53 -7.75 7.17
N PHE A 65 11.67 -6.94 6.12
CA PHE A 65 12.06 -7.40 4.79
C PHE A 65 13.58 -7.47 4.62
N THR A 66 14.03 -8.39 3.77
CA THR A 66 15.44 -8.52 3.43
C THR A 66 15.88 -7.39 2.53
N VAL A 67 16.92 -6.67 2.95
CA VAL A 67 17.53 -5.59 2.16
C VAL A 67 18.09 -6.16 0.85
N SER A 68 18.06 -5.37 -0.23
CA SER A 68 18.49 -5.77 -1.59
C SER A 68 17.60 -6.82 -2.27
N TYR A 69 16.43 -7.13 -1.69
CA TYR A 69 15.37 -7.85 -2.39
C TYR A 69 14.27 -6.88 -2.82
N GLN A 70 13.61 -7.21 -3.94
CA GLN A 70 12.44 -6.48 -4.38
C GLN A 70 11.28 -6.71 -3.40
N ILE A 71 10.56 -5.64 -3.10
CA ILE A 71 9.29 -5.68 -2.40
C ILE A 71 8.19 -5.31 -3.39
N ASP A 72 7.01 -5.89 -3.22
CA ASP A 72 5.85 -5.59 -4.04
C ASP A 72 4.83 -4.83 -3.19
N ILE A 73 4.40 -3.68 -3.70
CA ILE A 73 3.34 -2.89 -3.07
C ILE A 73 2.03 -3.27 -3.75
N LEU A 74 1.18 -3.96 -2.99
CA LEU A 74 -0.11 -4.42 -3.43
C LEU A 74 -1.17 -3.44 -2.94
N CYS A 75 -1.68 -2.64 -3.86
CA CYS A 75 -2.79 -1.73 -3.58
C CYS A 75 -4.08 -2.32 -4.16
N TYR A 76 -5.16 -2.23 -3.40
CA TYR A 76 -6.49 -2.64 -3.84
C TYR A 76 -7.51 -1.58 -3.47
N PHE A 77 -8.58 -1.51 -4.23
CA PHE A 77 -9.75 -0.70 -3.90
C PHE A 77 -11.01 -1.55 -3.90
N SER A 78 -11.97 -1.16 -3.08
CA SER A 78 -13.30 -1.76 -3.00
C SER A 78 -14.34 -0.72 -3.37
N VAL A 79 -15.32 -1.14 -4.17
CA VAL A 79 -16.46 -0.32 -4.62
C VAL A 79 -17.80 -0.77 -4.02
N ASP A 80 -17.77 -1.86 -3.26
CA ASP A 80 -18.94 -2.58 -2.75
C ASP A 80 -18.87 -2.70 -1.22
N ASN A 81 -18.42 -1.65 -0.55
CA ASN A 81 -18.31 -1.58 0.92
C ASN A 81 -17.46 -2.72 1.53
N LYS A 82 -16.25 -2.93 0.97
CA LYS A 82 -15.22 -3.90 1.42
C LYS A 82 -15.58 -5.37 1.16
N LEU A 83 -16.62 -5.66 0.37
CA LEU A 83 -17.00 -7.03 0.01
C LEU A 83 -16.04 -7.65 -1.01
N SER A 84 -15.58 -6.87 -1.99
CA SER A 84 -14.59 -7.26 -2.98
C SER A 84 -13.46 -6.24 -3.09
N TRP A 85 -12.30 -6.73 -3.50
CA TRP A 85 -11.07 -5.94 -3.60
C TRP A 85 -10.49 -6.09 -5.01
N ILE A 86 -10.46 -4.98 -5.72
CA ILE A 86 -9.94 -4.88 -7.09
C ILE A 86 -8.48 -4.42 -7.00
N PRO A 87 -7.51 -5.17 -7.55
CA PRO A 87 -6.11 -4.76 -7.52
C PRO A 87 -5.87 -3.57 -8.45
N PHE A 88 -5.06 -2.61 -7.98
CA PHE A 88 -4.45 -1.63 -8.86
C PHE A 88 -3.37 -2.29 -9.75
N PRO A 89 -3.09 -1.75 -10.95
CA PRO A 89 -1.95 -2.19 -11.73
C PRO A 89 -0.67 -2.10 -10.87
N HIS A 90 0.05 -3.23 -10.77
CA HIS A 90 1.25 -3.38 -9.94
C HIS A 90 2.28 -2.30 -10.24
N VAL A 91 2.80 -1.66 -9.18
CA VAL A 91 3.96 -0.78 -9.26
C VAL A 91 5.11 -1.45 -8.48
N PRO A 92 6.08 -2.08 -9.16
CA PRO A 92 7.24 -2.66 -8.49
C PRO A 92 8.12 -1.53 -7.92
N VAL A 93 8.54 -1.65 -6.66
CA VAL A 93 9.39 -0.66 -6.00
C VAL A 93 10.60 -1.36 -5.37
N THR A 94 11.80 -0.83 -5.61
CA THR A 94 13.03 -1.36 -5.01
C THR A 94 13.34 -0.56 -3.75
N LEU A 95 13.53 -1.25 -2.62
CA LEU A 95 14.02 -0.62 -1.39
C LEU A 95 15.52 -0.33 -1.56
N VAL A 96 15.88 0.95 -1.63
CA VAL A 96 17.28 1.40 -1.64
C VAL A 96 17.68 1.75 -0.21
N GLY A 97 18.73 1.08 0.28
CA GLY A 97 19.30 1.27 1.62
C GLY A 97 20.38 2.36 1.65
#